data_AF-A0A931LPR2-F1
#
_entry.id   AF-A0A931LPR2-F1
#
_cell.length_a   1.000
_cell.length_b   1.000
_cell.length_c   1.000
_cell.angle_alpha   90.00
_cell.angle_beta   90.00
_cell.angle_gamma   90.00
#
_symmetry.space_group_name_H-M   'P 1'
#
loop_
_entity.id
_entity.type
_entity.pdbx_description
1 polymer ?
#
loop_
_entity_poly.entity_id
_entity_poly.type
_entity_poly.pdbx_seq_one_letter_code
_entity_poly.pdbx_strand_id
1 'polypeptide(L)'
;TIVNVIVADEARRAAERLIAARGWSGITPDQVLDMPSFVIGTADRIADTLEARRERLGLSYYVVSDAALETFAPVVARLSGR
;
A
#
# COMPACT_ATOMS: atom_id res chain seq x y z
N THR A 1 11.34 5.80 1.25
CA THR A 1 11.19 4.31 1.30
C THR A 1 10.51 3.79 0.04
N ILE A 2 10.95 2.67 -0.53
CA ILE A 2 10.25 2.04 -1.68
C ILE A 2 9.01 1.30 -1.16
N VAL A 3 7.87 1.50 -1.82
CA VAL A 3 6.60 0.84 -1.47
C VAL A 3 5.96 0.19 -2.70
N ASN A 4 5.39 -0.99 -2.50
CA ASN A 4 4.57 -1.67 -3.49
C ASN A 4 3.11 -1.27 -3.29
N VAL A 5 2.48 -0.77 -4.35
CA VAL A 5 1.10 -0.30 -4.34
C VAL A 5 0.22 -1.34 -5.01
N ILE A 6 -0.85 -1.77 -4.33
CA ILE A 6 -1.88 -2.64 -4.90
C ILE A 6 -3.23 -2.00 -4.64
N VAL A 7 -3.81 -1.36 -5.66
CA VAL A 7 -5.16 -0.80 -5.56
C VAL A 7 -6.19 -1.91 -5.70
N ALA A 8 -7.09 -2.01 -4.73
CA ALA A 8 -8.18 -2.98 -4.71
C ALA A 8 -9.28 -2.55 -3.74
N ASP A 9 -10.54 -2.83 -4.08
CA ASP A 9 -11.68 -2.55 -3.18
C ASP A 9 -11.60 -3.40 -1.91
N GLU A 10 -11.20 -4.67 -2.06
CA GLU A 10 -11.10 -5.64 -0.97
C GLU A 10 -9.64 -5.94 -0.60
N ALA A 11 -9.07 -5.14 0.30
CA ALA A 11 -7.66 -5.22 0.69
C ALA A 11 -7.26 -6.62 1.21
N ARG A 12 -8.11 -7.27 2.00
CA ARG A 12 -7.84 -8.61 2.54
C ARG A 12 -7.73 -9.65 1.42
N ARG A 13 -8.69 -9.66 0.50
CA ARG A 13 -8.66 -10.57 -0.66
C ARG A 13 -7.46 -10.30 -1.57
N ALA A 14 -7.06 -9.04 -1.73
CA ALA A 14 -5.87 -8.69 -2.49
C ALA A 14 -4.58 -9.20 -1.82
N ALA A 15 -4.48 -9.10 -0.49
CA ALA A 15 -3.38 -9.68 0.27
C ALA A 15 -3.34 -11.21 0.19
N GLU A 16 -4.49 -11.89 0.26
CA GLU A 16 -4.59 -13.35 0.04
C GLU A 16 -4.06 -13.76 -1.34
N ARG A 17 -4.46 -13.04 -2.39
CA ARG A 17 -3.93 -13.28 -3.76
C ARG A 17 -2.43 -13.05 -3.84
N LEU A 18 -1.91 -12.02 -3.18
CA LEU A 18 -0.48 -11.74 -3.13
C LEU A 18 0.30 -12.88 -2.45
N ILE A 19 -0.19 -13.36 -1.30
CA ILE A 19 0.41 -14.49 -0.56
C ILE A 19 0.50 -15.72 -1.48
N ALA A 20 -0.61 -16.06 -2.13
CA ALA A 20 -0.67 -17.19 -3.06
C ALA A 20 0.29 -17.00 -4.25
N ALA A 21 0.30 -15.83 -4.88
CA ALA A 21 1.16 -15.53 -6.02
C ALA A 21 2.66 -15.54 -5.68
N ARG A 22 3.02 -15.18 -4.44
CA ARG A 22 4.41 -15.20 -3.94
C ARG A 22 4.83 -16.55 -3.37
N GLY A 23 3.92 -17.51 -3.23
CA GLY A 23 4.18 -18.80 -2.59
C GLY A 23 4.56 -18.66 -1.11
N TRP A 24 4.11 -17.61 -0.44
CA TRP A 24 4.40 -17.40 0.98
C TRP A 24 3.59 -18.36 1.84
N SER A 25 4.28 -19.10 2.71
CA SER A 25 3.67 -19.98 3.69
C SER A 25 3.78 -19.39 5.10
N GLY A 26 2.78 -19.64 5.95
CA GLY A 26 2.77 -19.16 7.34
C GLY A 26 2.54 -17.66 7.53
N ILE A 27 2.23 -16.92 6.47
CA ILE A 27 1.89 -15.49 6.52
C ILE A 27 0.38 -15.30 6.34
N THR A 28 -0.22 -14.47 7.20
CA THR A 28 -1.63 -14.09 7.13
C THR A 28 -1.84 -12.82 6.30
N PRO A 29 -3.04 -12.60 5.74
CA PRO A 29 -3.37 -11.36 5.04
C PRO A 29 -3.13 -10.11 5.90
N ASP A 30 -3.47 -10.16 7.20
CA ASP A 30 -3.29 -9.04 8.12
C ASP A 30 -1.81 -8.68 8.31
N GLN A 31 -0.94 -9.70 8.44
CA GLN A 31 0.51 -9.48 8.48
C GLN A 31 1.03 -8.81 7.22
N VAL A 32 0.49 -9.14 6.04
CA VAL A 32 0.85 -8.47 4.77
C VAL A 32 0.39 -7.01 4.76
N LEU A 33 -0.84 -6.75 5.22
CA LEU A 33 -1.38 -5.38 5.29
C LEU A 33 -0.60 -4.48 6.26
N ASP A 34 0.00 -5.08 7.29
CA ASP A 34 0.87 -4.38 8.24
C ASP A 34 2.31 -4.16 7.73
N MET A 35 2.74 -4.84 6.66
CA MET A 35 4.09 -4.69 6.12
C MET A 35 4.33 -3.25 5.62
N PRO A 36 5.38 -2.55 6.09
CA PRO A 36 5.71 -1.21 5.59
C PRO A 36 6.03 -1.15 4.09
N SER A 37 6.48 -2.26 3.51
CA SER A 37 6.85 -2.39 2.09
C SER A 37 5.64 -2.55 1.14
N PHE A 38 4.44 -2.73 1.68
CA PHE A 38 3.20 -2.83 0.93
C PHE A 38 2.17 -1.80 1.41
N VAL A 39 1.39 -1.29 0.46
CA VAL A 39 0.11 -0.62 0.71
C VAL A 39 -0.93 -1.21 -0.21
N ILE A 40 -2.00 -1.74 0.37
CA ILE A 40 -3.03 -2.50 -0.33
C ILE A 40 -4.40 -1.98 0.08
N GLY A 41 -5.23 -1.62 -0.90
CA GLY A 41 -6.60 -1.17 -0.66
C GLY A 41 -7.08 -0.11 -1.65
N THR A 42 -8.18 0.58 -1.29
CA THR A 42 -8.68 1.72 -2.04
C THR A 42 -7.69 2.89 -1.97
N ALA A 43 -7.83 3.86 -2.88
CA ALA A 43 -6.97 5.04 -2.87
C ALA A 43 -7.02 5.80 -1.53
N ASP A 44 -8.21 5.95 -0.93
CA ASP A 44 -8.39 6.57 0.38
C ASP A 44 -7.66 5.79 1.48
N ARG A 45 -7.86 4.46 1.55
CA ARG A 45 -7.20 3.62 2.55
C ARG A 45 -5.67 3.70 2.43
N ILE A 46 -5.16 3.70 1.20
CA ILE A 46 -3.73 3.81 0.95
C ILE A 46 -3.23 5.18 1.41
N ALA A 47 -3.92 6.28 1.08
CA ALA A 47 -3.56 7.62 1.52
C ALA A 47 -3.52 7.72 3.06
N ASP A 48 -4.56 7.25 3.74
CA ASP A 48 -4.65 7.23 5.22
C ASP A 48 -3.50 6.40 5.83
N THR A 49 -3.16 5.26 5.21
CA THR A 49 -2.05 4.41 5.66
C THR A 49 -0.71 5.14 5.53
N LEU A 50 -0.48 5.87 4.44
CA LEU A 50 0.76 6.60 4.21
C LEU A 50 0.89 7.80 5.16
N GLU A 51 -0.21 8.51 5.44
CA GLU A 51 -0.28 9.59 6.43
C GLU A 51 0.01 9.05 7.85
N ALA A 52 -0.68 7.99 8.29
CA ALA A 52 -0.45 7.38 9.59
C ALA A 52 1.00 6.86 9.74
N ARG A 53 1.60 6.33 8.66
CA ARG A 53 3.01 5.93 8.65
C ARG A 53 3.96 7.14 8.69
N ARG A 54 3.63 8.25 8.03
CA ARG A 54 4.40 9.50 8.14
C ARG A 54 4.44 10.00 9.58
N GLU A 55 3.30 10.01 10.26
CA GLU A 55 3.19 10.45 11.66
C GLU A 55 3.95 9.51 12.61
N ARG A 56 3.76 8.19 12.46
CA ARG A 56 4.33 7.19 13.37
C ARG A 56 5.81 6.93 13.14
N LEU A 57 6.26 6.96 11.89
CA LEU A 57 7.60 6.50 11.48
C LEU A 57 8.50 7.64 10.97
N GLY A 58 7.99 8.87 10.85
CA GLY A 58 8.77 10.02 10.37
C GLY A 58 9.15 9.94 8.88
N LEU A 59 8.44 9.14 8.08
CA LEU A 59 8.75 8.98 6.65
C LEU A 59 8.39 10.26 5.87
N SER A 60 9.40 10.89 5.27
CA SER A 60 9.24 12.14 4.52
C SER A 60 8.93 11.95 3.03
N TYR A 61 9.25 10.79 2.45
CA TYR A 61 8.95 10.48 1.04
C TYR A 61 8.84 8.97 0.77
N TYR A 62 8.02 8.65 -0.23
CA TYR A 62 7.87 7.31 -0.77
C TYR A 62 8.34 7.27 -2.22
N VAL A 63 8.87 6.12 -2.61
CA VAL A 63 9.25 5.82 -3.99
C VAL A 63 8.35 4.69 -4.48
N VAL A 64 7.68 4.92 -5.60
CA VAL A 64 6.87 3.91 -6.30
C VAL A 64 7.54 3.56 -7.62
N SER A 65 7.28 2.36 -8.13
CA SER A 65 7.78 1.97 -9.46
C SER A 65 7.03 2.75 -10.55
N ASP A 66 7.70 2.97 -11.68
CA ASP A 66 7.09 3.60 -12.86
C ASP A 66 5.83 2.85 -13.33
N ALA A 67 5.86 1.52 -13.30
CA ALA A 67 4.72 0.67 -13.59
C ALA A 67 3.50 0.90 -12.67
N ALA A 68 3.71 1.46 -11.48
CA ALA A 68 2.65 1.77 -10.52
C ALA A 68 2.17 3.23 -10.61
N LEU A 69 2.77 4.07 -11.46
CA LEU A 69 2.51 5.51 -11.50
C LEU A 69 1.02 5.83 -11.74
N GLU A 70 0.43 5.28 -12.79
CA GLU A 70 -0.99 5.47 -13.14
C GLU A 70 -1.93 4.94 -12.03
N THR A 71 -1.57 3.79 -11.45
CA THR A 71 -2.34 3.20 -10.34
C THR A 71 -2.25 4.03 -9.07
N PHE A 72 -1.15 4.76 -8.88
CA PHE A 72 -0.92 5.60 -7.72
C PHE A 72 -1.47 7.02 -7.87
N ALA A 73 -1.77 7.48 -9.10
CA ALA A 73 -2.28 8.83 -9.37
C ALA A 73 -3.50 9.22 -8.50
N PRO A 74 -4.51 8.36 -8.26
CA PRO A 74 -5.63 8.70 -7.38
C PRO A 74 -5.21 8.93 -5.91
N VAL A 75 -4.18 8.21 -5.43
CA VAL A 75 -3.62 8.40 -4.09
C VAL A 75 -2.93 9.76 -4.00
N VAL A 76 -2.15 10.13 -5.02
CA VAL A 76 -1.49 11.44 -5.10
C VAL A 76 -2.52 12.56 -5.10
N ALA A 77 -3.60 12.43 -5.88
CA ALA A 77 -4.68 13.42 -5.90
C ALA A 77 -5.33 13.60 -4.53
N ARG A 78 -5.43 12.51 -3.74
CA ARG A 78 -5.99 12.56 -2.39
C ARG A 78 -5.07 13.23 -1.37
N LEU A 79 -3.76 13.01 -1.50
CA LEU A 79 -2.73 13.61 -0.64
C LEU A 79 -2.42 15.06 -1.03
N SER A 80 -2.63 15.42 -2.29
CA SER A 80 -2.38 16.77 -2.81
C SER A 80 -3.45 17.73 -2.30
N GLY A 81 -3.08 18.66 -1.41
CA GLY A 81 -4.01 19.61 -0.79
C GLY A 81 -4.18 19.44 0.73
N ARG A 82 -3.40 18.54 1.34
CA ARG A 82 -3.19 18.43 2.78
C ARG A 82 -1.74 18.77 3.13
#